data_AF-A0A6G9AJ76-F1
#
_entry.id   AF-A0A6G9AJ76-F1
#
_cell.length_a   1.000
_cell.length_b   1.000
_cell.length_c   1.000
_cell.angle_alpha   90.00
_cell.angle_beta   90.00
_cell.angle_gamma   90.00
#
_symmetry.space_group_name_H-M   'P 1'
#
loop_
_entity.id
_entity.type
_entity.pdbx_description
1 polymer ?
#
loop_
_entity_poly.entity_id
_entity_poly.type
_entity_poly.pdbx_seq_one_letter_code
_entity_poly.pdbx_strand_id
1 'polypeptide(L)'
;MDVYTRKILDWVFQGSIRQLDLINLLRRVNQNHELKGVILRNDNGSQFIAHSVRNFLKSSEVKQEFTHIATPEENSYIEAFHSILEHDVIERNEFASYYEAKEMLKRYFFHYNYCRLHRSIGFITPQQKWEEAQVVYNTTFSENLSS
;
A
#
# COMPACT_ATOMS: atom_id res chain seq x y z
N MET A 1 1.48 0.33 0.04
CA MET A 1 1.35 0.76 -1.37
C MET A 1 2.10 -0.25 -2.22
N ASP A 2 1.58 -0.63 -3.38
CA ASP A 2 2.39 -1.29 -4.40
C ASP A 2 3.31 -0.28 -5.08
N VAL A 3 4.60 -0.51 -5.03
CA VAL A 3 5.59 0.46 -5.52
C VAL A 3 5.51 0.55 -7.05
N TYR A 4 5.38 -0.56 -7.77
CA TYR A 4 5.43 -0.52 -9.23
C TYR A 4 4.29 0.31 -9.85
N THR A 5 3.07 0.13 -9.34
CA THR A 5 1.84 0.71 -9.91
C THR A 5 1.35 1.95 -9.16
N ARG A 6 1.93 2.23 -7.98
CA ARG A 6 1.47 3.24 -7.01
C ARG A 6 0.13 2.93 -6.38
N LYS A 7 -0.48 1.77 -6.63
CA LYS A 7 -1.79 1.43 -6.10
C LYS A 7 -1.74 1.30 -4.57
N ILE A 8 -2.68 1.94 -3.89
CA ILE A 8 -2.93 1.65 -2.47
C ILE A 8 -3.77 0.38 -2.40
N LEU A 9 -3.18 -0.70 -1.88
CA LEU A 9 -3.85 -2.00 -1.76
C LEU A 9 -4.85 -2.04 -0.60
N ASP A 10 -4.50 -1.44 0.54
CA ASP A 10 -5.39 -1.28 1.70
C ASP A 10 -4.86 -0.15 2.58
N TRP A 11 -5.70 0.34 3.51
CA TRP A 11 -5.39 1.40 4.45
C TRP A 11 -6.21 1.25 5.74
N VAL A 12 -5.78 1.92 6.80
CA VAL A 12 -6.47 1.94 8.08
C VAL A 12 -6.39 3.34 8.67
N PHE A 13 -7.49 3.78 9.27
CA PHE A 13 -7.58 5.04 9.98
C PHE A 13 -8.25 4.77 11.33
N GLN A 14 -7.50 5.02 12.41
CA GLN A 14 -7.93 4.95 13.82
C GLN A 14 -7.05 5.89 14.65
N GLY A 15 -7.53 6.34 15.81
CA GLY A 15 -6.77 7.26 16.69
C GLY A 15 -5.45 6.70 17.22
N SER A 16 -5.26 5.38 17.22
CA SER A 16 -3.99 4.74 17.54
C SER A 16 -3.90 3.39 16.83
N ILE A 17 -2.81 3.12 16.11
CA ILE A 17 -2.59 1.87 15.37
C ILE A 17 -1.83 0.87 16.25
N ARG A 18 -2.45 -0.28 16.52
CA ARG A 18 -1.83 -1.38 17.27
C ARG A 18 -1.33 -2.47 16.33
N GLN A 19 -0.51 -3.38 16.87
CA GLN A 19 0.04 -4.51 16.11
C GLN A 19 -1.05 -5.39 15.48
N LEU A 20 -2.15 -5.61 16.19
CA LEU A 20 -3.26 -6.42 15.68
C LEU A 20 -3.95 -5.77 14.46
N ASP A 21 -4.02 -4.44 14.43
CA ASP A 21 -4.62 -3.71 13.31
C ASP A 21 -3.76 -3.84 12.06
N LEU A 22 -2.44 -3.76 12.22
CA LEU A 22 -1.49 -4.02 11.14
C LEU A 22 -1.59 -5.46 10.62
N ILE A 23 -1.66 -6.45 11.51
CA ILE A 23 -1.85 -7.86 11.11
C ILE A 23 -3.17 -8.03 10.35
N ASN A 24 -4.25 -7.41 10.82
CA ASN A 24 -5.55 -7.49 10.16
C ASN A 24 -5.52 -6.83 8.78
N LEU A 25 -4.83 -5.69 8.62
CA LEU A 25 -4.61 -5.06 7.32
C LEU A 25 -3.82 -5.97 6.39
N LEU A 26 -2.68 -6.50 6.83
CA LEU A 26 -1.86 -7.40 6.02
C LEU A 26 -2.62 -8.68 5.64
N ARG A 27 -3.47 -9.20 6.53
CA ARG A 27 -4.33 -10.34 6.24
C ARG A 27 -5.33 -10.04 5.13
N ARG A 28 -6.00 -8.88 5.16
CA ARG A 28 -6.92 -8.47 4.09
C ARG A 28 -6.19 -8.30 2.76
N VAL A 29 -5.02 -7.68 2.77
CA VAL A 29 -4.20 -7.56 1.55
C VAL A 29 -3.83 -8.94 1.01
N ASN A 30 -3.36 -9.86 1.87
CA ASN A 30 -2.99 -11.21 1.45
C ASN A 30 -4.18 -11.99 0.87
N GLN A 31 -5.38 -11.83 1.44
CA GLN A 31 -6.60 -12.47 0.94
C GLN A 31 -7.02 -11.97 -0.45
N ASN A 32 -6.76 -10.70 -0.76
CA ASN A 32 -7.21 -10.07 -2.01
C ASN A 32 -6.15 -10.09 -3.12
N HIS A 33 -4.87 -10.20 -2.78
CA HIS A 33 -3.76 -9.95 -3.71
C HIS A 33 -2.61 -10.95 -3.66
N GLU A 34 -2.66 -11.98 -2.79
CA GLU A 34 -1.59 -12.97 -2.57
C GLU A 34 -0.19 -12.34 -2.36
N LEU A 35 0.26 -12.26 -1.10
CA LEU A 35 1.55 -11.65 -0.77
C LEU A 35 2.73 -12.65 -0.81
N LYS A 36 2.50 -13.91 -1.20
CA LYS A 36 3.54 -14.92 -1.24
C LYS A 36 4.70 -14.47 -2.14
N GLY A 37 5.92 -14.48 -1.59
CA GLY A 37 7.13 -14.07 -2.31
C GLY A 37 7.28 -12.56 -2.49
N VAL A 38 6.36 -11.74 -1.98
CA VAL A 38 6.45 -10.29 -2.03
C VAL A 38 7.44 -9.77 -0.99
N ILE A 39 8.13 -8.68 -1.32
CA ILE A 39 8.95 -7.90 -0.39
C ILE A 39 8.09 -6.79 0.22
N LEU A 40 7.85 -6.87 1.52
CA LEU A 40 7.27 -5.80 2.30
C LEU A 40 8.39 -4.90 2.83
N ARG A 41 8.46 -3.67 2.33
CA ARG A 41 9.33 -2.62 2.87
C ARG A 41 8.59 -1.77 3.89
N ASN A 42 9.19 -1.55 5.07
CA ASN A 42 8.66 -0.68 6.11
C ASN A 42 9.77 0.06 6.87
N ASP A 43 9.41 1.14 7.55
CA ASP A 43 10.30 1.84 8.47
C ASP A 43 10.55 1.05 9.76
N ASN A 44 11.40 1.57 10.66
CA ASN A 44 11.68 0.93 11.94
C ASN A 44 10.58 1.14 13.00
N GLY A 45 9.33 1.36 12.59
CA GLY A 45 8.19 1.50 13.49
C GLY A 45 8.00 0.29 14.42
N SER A 46 7.72 0.55 15.69
CA SER A 46 7.63 -0.49 16.73
C SER A 46 6.56 -1.56 16.45
N GLN A 47 5.51 -1.21 15.70
CA GLN A 47 4.48 -2.14 15.27
C GLN A 47 5.05 -3.22 14.33
N PHE A 48 5.97 -2.87 13.44
CA PHE A 48 6.57 -3.80 12.47
C PHE A 48 7.69 -4.67 13.06
N ILE A 49 8.26 -4.26 14.20
CA ILE A 49 9.27 -5.02 14.95
C ILE A 49 8.62 -6.11 15.81
N ALA A 50 7.33 -5.98 16.11
CA ALA A 50 6.59 -6.91 16.94
C ALA A 50 6.72 -8.37 16.47
N HIS A 51 6.90 -9.28 17.43
CA HIS A 51 7.08 -10.70 17.13
C HIS A 51 5.86 -11.31 16.41
N SER A 52 4.64 -10.88 16.79
CA SER A 52 3.38 -11.29 16.18
C SER A 52 3.30 -10.93 14.68
N VAL A 53 3.75 -9.72 14.31
CA VAL A 53 3.79 -9.25 12.92
C VAL A 53 4.83 -10.05 12.12
N ARG A 54 6.03 -10.23 12.66
CA ARG A 54 7.08 -11.04 12.02
C ARG A 54 6.64 -12.48 11.77
N ASN A 55 5.93 -13.09 12.73
CA ASN A 55 5.40 -14.45 12.58
C ASN A 55 4.35 -14.52 11.47
N PHE A 56 3.46 -13.53 11.38
CA PHE A 56 2.46 -13.46 10.30
C PHE A 56 3.11 -13.33 8.92
N LEU A 57 4.13 -12.47 8.79
CA LEU A 57 4.84 -12.28 7.52
C LEU A 57 5.56 -13.58 7.11
N LYS A 58 6.25 -14.22 8.06
CA LYS A 58 6.93 -15.50 7.82
C LYS A 58 5.95 -16.60 7.40
N SER A 59 4.80 -16.74 8.07
CA SER A 59 3.79 -17.75 7.72
C SER A 59 3.12 -17.48 6.37
N SER A 60 3.15 -16.23 5.91
CA SER A 60 2.60 -15.81 4.62
C SER A 60 3.66 -15.78 3.52
N GLU A 61 4.87 -16.28 3.79
CA GLU A 61 6.02 -16.27 2.87
C GLU A 61 6.36 -14.86 2.33
N VAL A 62 6.13 -13.83 3.15
CA VAL A 62 6.44 -12.43 2.85
C VAL A 62 7.83 -12.12 3.38
N LYS A 63 8.71 -11.58 2.53
CA LYS A 63 10.03 -11.10 2.95
C LYS A 63 9.90 -9.67 3.48
N GLN A 64 10.29 -9.45 4.73
CA GLN A 64 10.32 -8.10 5.32
C GLN A 64 11.68 -7.45 5.11
N GLU A 65 11.68 -6.20 4.64
CA GLU A 65 12.87 -5.35 4.53
C GLU A 65 12.65 -4.06 5.31
N PHE A 66 13.55 -3.74 6.24
CA PHE A 66 13.53 -2.48 6.96
C PHE A 66 14.34 -1.45 6.18
N THR A 67 13.83 -0.23 6.08
CA THR A 67 14.62 0.86 5.51
C THR A 67 15.84 1.16 6.36
N HIS A 68 16.95 1.50 5.70
CA HIS A 68 18.16 1.93 6.37
C HIS A 68 17.93 3.25 7.10
N ILE A 69 18.66 3.43 8.20
CA ILE A 69 18.62 4.68 8.95
C ILE A 69 19.20 5.78 8.05
N ALA A 70 18.48 6.90 7.93
CA ALA A 70 18.86 8.05 7.12
C ALA A 70 18.97 7.79 5.61
N THR A 71 18.07 6.97 5.05
CA THR A 71 17.93 6.76 3.59
C THR A 71 16.51 7.10 3.10
N PRO A 72 16.18 8.39 2.93
CA PRO A 72 14.85 8.85 2.52
C PRO A 72 14.40 8.28 1.17
N GLU A 73 15.34 7.97 0.28
CA GLU A 73 15.06 7.48 -1.06
C GLU A 73 14.26 6.18 -1.06
N GLU A 74 14.46 5.33 -0.04
CA GLU A 74 13.81 4.03 0.11
C GLU A 74 12.31 4.14 0.42
N ASN A 75 11.87 5.26 1.01
CA ASN A 75 10.48 5.56 1.35
C ASN A 75 9.86 6.67 0.48
N SER A 76 10.61 7.22 -0.48
CA SER A 76 10.20 8.34 -1.33
C SER A 76 8.78 8.22 -1.91
N TYR A 77 8.35 7.02 -2.28
CA TYR A 77 7.02 6.80 -2.86
C TYR A 77 5.87 6.94 -1.86
N ILE A 78 6.04 6.42 -0.64
CA ILE A 78 5.01 6.54 0.40
C ILE A 78 5.00 7.97 0.99
N GLU A 79 6.17 8.60 1.09
CA GLU A 79 6.29 10.00 1.50
C GLU A 79 5.60 10.93 0.50
N ALA A 80 5.86 10.76 -0.81
CA ALA A 80 5.18 11.53 -1.85
C ALA A 80 3.66 11.34 -1.79
N PHE A 81 3.18 10.12 -1.53
CA PHE A 81 1.75 9.86 -1.34
C PHE A 81 1.19 10.62 -0.13
N HIS A 82 1.88 10.60 1.01
CA HIS A 82 1.45 11.33 2.21
C HIS A 82 1.39 12.83 1.98
N SER A 83 2.39 13.43 1.32
CA SER A 83 2.37 14.86 0.99
C SER A 83 1.19 15.24 0.09
N ILE A 84 0.87 14.39 -0.89
CA ILE A 84 -0.29 14.61 -1.76
C ILE A 84 -1.60 14.50 -0.97
N LEU A 85 -1.75 13.46 -0.14
CA LEU A 85 -2.93 13.27 0.71
C LEU A 85 -3.13 14.45 1.67
N GLU A 86 -2.05 14.93 2.28
CA GLU A 86 -2.07 16.10 3.17
C GLU A 86 -2.58 17.34 2.44
N HIS A 87 -1.96 17.69 1.31
CA HIS A 87 -2.34 18.84 0.51
C HIS A 87 -3.77 18.76 -0.06
N ASP A 88 -4.20 17.58 -0.52
CA ASP A 88 -5.48 17.43 -1.22
C ASP A 88 -6.66 17.23 -0.27
N VAL A 89 -6.41 16.71 0.94
CA VAL A 89 -7.46 16.35 1.90
C VAL A 89 -7.28 17.10 3.20
N ILE A 90 -6.14 16.94 3.88
CA ILE A 90 -6.00 17.39 5.27
C ILE A 90 -5.98 18.92 5.36
N GLU A 91 -5.21 19.59 4.51
CA GLU A 91 -5.10 21.05 4.52
C GLU A 91 -6.36 21.78 4.02
N ARG A 92 -7.25 21.05 3.34
CA ARG A 92 -8.43 21.62 2.66
C ARG A 92 -9.75 21.35 3.39
N ASN A 93 -9.72 20.58 4.47
CA ASN A 93 -10.94 20.16 5.15
C ASN A 93 -10.78 20.31 6.67
N GLU A 94 -11.80 20.88 7.29
CA GLU A 94 -12.02 20.76 8.73
C GLU A 94 -13.06 19.65 8.95
N PHE A 95 -12.71 18.64 9.75
CA PHE A 95 -13.60 17.52 10.02
C PHE A 95 -14.35 17.73 11.33
N ALA A 96 -15.67 17.72 11.29
CA ALA A 96 -16.52 17.82 12.47
C ALA A 96 -16.51 16.52 13.29
N SER A 97 -16.12 15.39 12.68
CA SER A 97 -16.04 14.11 13.37
C SER A 97 -15.02 13.14 12.78
N TYR A 98 -14.66 12.15 13.58
CA TYR A 98 -13.85 11.01 13.15
C TYR A 98 -14.48 10.23 12.00
N TYR A 99 -15.82 10.11 12.02
CA TYR A 99 -16.59 9.44 10.99
C TYR A 99 -16.48 10.18 9.65
N GLU A 100 -16.66 11.49 9.67
CA GLU A 100 -16.55 12.33 8.47
C GLU A 100 -15.16 12.25 7.85
N ALA A 101 -14.10 12.37 8.66
CA ALA A 101 -12.73 12.19 8.19
C ALA A 101 -12.52 10.82 7.53
N LYS A 102 -13.07 9.75 8.12
CA LYS A 102 -12.98 8.40 7.55
C LYS A 102 -13.73 8.27 6.22
N GLU A 103 -14.92 8.85 6.09
CA GLU A 103 -15.67 8.84 4.83
C GLU A 103 -14.98 9.67 3.74
N MET A 104 -14.37 10.80 4.09
CA MET A 104 -13.54 11.58 3.16
C MET A 104 -12.34 10.77 2.67
N LEU A 105 -11.61 10.14 3.60
CA LEU A 105 -10.48 9.27 3.24
C LEU A 105 -10.92 8.11 2.33
N LYS A 106 -12.05 7.45 2.60
CA LYS A 106 -12.59 6.40 1.70
C LYS A 106 -12.77 6.92 0.28
N ARG A 107 -13.40 8.08 0.12
CA ARG A 107 -13.60 8.71 -1.21
C ARG A 107 -12.27 9.06 -1.85
N TYR A 108 -11.34 9.60 -1.08
CA TYR A 108 -10.03 9.98 -1.57
C TYR A 108 -9.18 8.78 -2.01
N PHE A 109 -9.09 7.71 -1.23
CA PHE A 109 -8.36 6.50 -1.62
C PHE A 109 -8.97 5.85 -2.88
N PHE A 110 -10.29 5.91 -3.03
CA PHE A 110 -10.94 5.52 -4.29
C PHE A 110 -10.51 6.43 -5.44
N HIS A 111 -10.63 7.75 -5.28
CA HIS A 111 -10.22 8.72 -6.30
C HIS A 111 -8.74 8.56 -6.69
N TYR A 112 -7.86 8.41 -5.72
CA TYR A 112 -6.43 8.20 -5.93
C TYR A 112 -6.16 6.96 -6.80
N ASN A 113 -6.80 5.83 -6.48
CA ASN A 113 -6.58 4.58 -7.20
C ASN A 113 -7.25 4.56 -8.60
N TYR A 114 -8.45 5.12 -8.73
CA TYR A 114 -9.31 4.89 -9.90
C TYR A 114 -9.52 6.12 -10.79
N CYS A 115 -9.14 7.31 -10.35
CA CYS A 115 -9.42 8.56 -11.08
C CYS A 115 -8.18 9.44 -11.29
N ARG A 116 -7.25 9.44 -10.33
CA ARG A 116 -6.05 10.29 -10.41
C ARG A 116 -5.07 9.73 -11.44
N LEU A 117 -4.66 10.56 -12.40
CA LEU A 117 -3.60 10.21 -13.35
C LEU A 117 -2.23 10.49 -12.75
N HIS A 118 -1.30 9.54 -12.91
CA HIS A 118 0.06 9.65 -12.39
C HIS A 118 1.05 9.69 -13.55
N ARG A 119 1.74 10.83 -13.71
CA ARG A 119 2.79 11.00 -14.73
C ARG A 119 3.89 9.94 -14.62
N SER A 120 4.28 9.58 -13.39
CA SER A 120 5.37 8.64 -13.12
C SER A 120 5.10 7.19 -13.56
N ILE A 121 3.84 6.86 -13.89
CA ILE A 121 3.45 5.53 -14.39
C ILE A 121 2.84 5.61 -15.80
N GLY A 122 3.10 6.69 -16.54
CA GLY A 122 2.65 6.83 -17.93
C GLY A 122 1.32 7.56 -18.11
N PHE A 123 0.95 8.47 -17.19
CA PHE A 123 -0.28 9.25 -17.28
C PHE A 123 -1.58 8.42 -17.23
N ILE A 124 -1.54 7.29 -16.54
CA ILE A 124 -2.71 6.45 -16.24
C ILE A 124 -2.97 6.39 -14.73
N THR A 125 -4.11 5.82 -14.35
CA THR A 125 -4.45 5.61 -12.94
C THR A 125 -3.66 4.44 -12.33
N PRO A 126 -3.42 4.44 -11.01
CA PRO A 126 -2.80 3.30 -10.33
C PRO A 126 -3.55 1.98 -10.56
N GLN A 127 -4.89 2.02 -10.64
CA GLN A 127 -5.69 0.85 -10.96
C GLN A 127 -5.40 0.33 -12.37
N GLN A 128 -5.40 1.20 -13.39
CA GLN A 128 -5.11 0.77 -14.76
C GLN A 128 -3.72 0.15 -14.85
N LYS A 129 -2.72 0.74 -14.18
CA LYS A 129 -1.36 0.19 -14.15
C LYS A 129 -1.29 -1.18 -13.47
N TRP A 130 -2.08 -1.38 -12.41
CA TRP A 130 -2.23 -2.67 -11.76
C TRP A 130 -2.81 -3.73 -12.70
N GLU A 131 -3.87 -3.41 -13.42
CA GLU A 131 -4.48 -4.33 -14.39
C GLU A 131 -3.52 -4.70 -15.52
N GLU A 132 -2.78 -3.73 -16.08
CA GLU A 132 -1.72 -3.98 -17.07
C GLU A 132 -0.67 -4.96 -16.55
N ALA A 133 -0.20 -4.77 -15.31
CA ALA A 133 0.83 -5.61 -14.70
C ALA A 133 0.38 -7.06 -14.52
N GLN A 134 -0.89 -7.26 -14.14
CA GLN A 134 -1.48 -8.59 -13.97
C GLN A 134 -1.59 -9.36 -15.29
N VAL A 135 -1.93 -8.66 -16.38
CA VAL A 135 -1.97 -9.27 -17.72
C VAL A 135 -0.58 -9.78 -18.11
N VAL A 136 0.46 -8.95 -17.97
CA VAL A 136 1.84 -9.34 -18.32
C VAL A 136 2.30 -10.55 -17.50
N TYR A 137 2.02 -10.55 -16.19
CA TYR A 137 2.37 -11.67 -15.32
C TYR A 137 1.72 -12.98 -15.79
N ASN A 138 0.41 -12.95 -16.07
CA ASN A 138 -0.35 -14.13 -16.48
C ASN A 138 0.10 -14.65 -17.85
N THR A 139 0.37 -13.78 -18.81
CA THR A 139 0.88 -14.17 -20.13
C THR A 139 2.25 -14.84 -20.01
N THR A 140 3.20 -14.21 -19.30
CA THR A 140 4.55 -14.74 -19.11
C THR A 140 4.55 -16.09 -18.38
N PHE A 141 3.68 -16.25 -17.37
CA PHE A 141 3.56 -17.50 -16.63
C PHE A 141 2.99 -18.63 -17.49
N SER A 142 2.00 -18.32 -18.35
CA SER A 142 1.41 -19.31 -19.25
C SER A 142 2.38 -19.81 -20.33
N GLU A 143 3.23 -18.92 -20.88
CA GLU A 143 4.24 -19.29 -21.88
C GLU A 143 5.31 -20.22 -21.29
N ASN A 144 5.78 -19.92 -20.08
CA ASN A 144 6.78 -20.74 -19.34
C ASN A 144 6.26 -22.11 -18.89
N LEU A 145 4.95 -22.34 -18.83
CA LEU A 145 4.37 -23.66 -18.55
C LEU A 145 4.13 -24.49 -19.82
N SER A 146 4.13 -23.85 -20.99
CA SER A 146 3.92 -24.47 -22.31
C SER A 146 5.21 -24.82 -23.05
N SER A 147 6.36 -24.57 -22.44
CA SER A 147 7.71 -24.86 -22.95
C SER A 147 8.46 -25.85 -22.04
#